data_AF-A0A814IH26-F1
#
_entry.id   AF-A0A814IH26-F1
#
_cell.length_a   1.000
_cell.length_b   1.000
_cell.length_c   1.000
_cell.angle_alpha   90.00
_cell.angle_beta   90.00
_cell.angle_gamma   90.00
#
_symmetry.space_group_name_H-M   'P 1'
#
loop_
_entity.id
_entity.type
_entity.pdbx_description
1 polymer ?
#
loop_
_entity_poly.entity_id
_entity_poly.type
_entity_poly.pdbx_seq_one_letter_code
_entity_poly.pdbx_strand_id
1 'polypeptide(L)'
;MREELDSFPVNTECPCSRISLSYGEFISLKSNLHQICKSDFVSDRWTKATYSDSNVTYLNLNDFRTFGSAQFQALAGFCNQSGSYLRQNIDLFKNDMFISQELLTKSRFQEEINSTVTQFQQTLPRAFTVQLELILHVITGNRLISGLQTNIIISSDHHPEVAPAEYIDRNKAFCDCVSDHQCISDAIFSDIFNASTRYDSGNETSLPGLKSGCLPVTSILASTLQCFYNQRCLNKLVSFFPTKENFSAMTINNASRFGPRATVKSIVDNLMVEDWLMNMSYEKYRDNCAPLSCTYPKEMSNTLMDVVVKLIGLLSGLISALRLMIPIIVRFIIKKINNVQSPPSTLTRK
;
A
#
# COMPACT_ATOMS: atom_id res chain seq x y z
N MET A 1 -40.41 -6.18 3.57
CA MET A 1 -39.47 -6.31 2.45
C MET A 1 -38.06 -6.42 3.02
N ARG A 2 -37.67 -7.61 3.46
CA ARG A 2 -36.44 -7.82 4.24
C ARG A 2 -35.55 -8.94 3.66
N GLU A 3 -35.88 -9.48 2.49
CA GLU A 3 -35.15 -10.59 1.91
C GLU A 3 -34.78 -10.30 0.46
N GLU A 4 -33.49 -10.54 0.21
CA GLU A 4 -32.82 -10.90 -1.05
C GLU A 4 -32.77 -9.87 -2.17
N LEU A 5 -31.73 -9.01 -2.11
CA LEU A 5 -31.24 -8.36 -3.33
C LEU A 5 -30.52 -9.35 -4.26
N ASP A 6 -30.12 -10.52 -3.74
CA ASP A 6 -29.50 -11.61 -4.51
C ASP A 6 -30.51 -12.39 -5.38
N SER A 7 -31.82 -12.12 -5.23
CA SER A 7 -32.88 -12.74 -6.03
C SER A 7 -33.39 -11.84 -7.17
N PHE A 8 -32.85 -10.62 -7.33
CA PHE A 8 -33.30 -9.74 -8.41
C PHE A 8 -32.77 -10.21 -9.77
N PRO A 9 -33.55 -10.06 -10.85
CA PRO A 9 -33.10 -10.32 -12.20
C PRO A 9 -31.83 -9.51 -12.54
N VAL A 10 -30.98 -10.10 -13.39
CA VAL A 10 -29.85 -9.39 -14.00
C VAL A 10 -30.38 -8.11 -14.67
N ASN A 11 -29.73 -6.97 -14.40
CA ASN A 11 -30.11 -5.60 -14.83
C ASN A 11 -31.28 -4.97 -14.07
N THR A 12 -31.42 -5.24 -12.77
CA THR A 12 -32.34 -4.46 -11.93
C THR A 12 -31.72 -3.11 -11.56
N GLU A 13 -32.38 -2.03 -11.95
CA GLU A 13 -32.00 -0.65 -11.66
C GLU A 13 -32.83 -0.13 -10.47
N CYS A 14 -32.15 0.27 -9.40
CA CYS A 14 -32.77 0.74 -8.16
C CYS A 14 -32.26 2.15 -7.84
N PRO A 15 -32.87 3.24 -8.34
CA PRO A 15 -32.43 4.60 -8.05
C PRO A 15 -32.41 4.90 -6.55
N CYS A 16 -31.27 5.41 -6.07
CA CYS A 16 -31.12 5.87 -4.70
C CYS A 16 -31.87 7.20 -4.49
N SER A 17 -32.53 7.36 -3.34
CA SER A 17 -33.08 8.65 -2.92
C SER A 17 -31.98 9.61 -2.43
N ARG A 18 -30.91 9.07 -1.81
CA ARG A 18 -29.67 9.81 -1.50
C ARG A 18 -28.54 9.31 -2.40
N ILE A 19 -28.16 10.13 -3.37
CA ILE A 19 -27.10 9.79 -4.33
C ILE A 19 -25.68 10.01 -3.81
N SER A 20 -25.54 10.63 -2.64
CA SER A 20 -24.26 11.07 -2.09
C SER A 20 -24.25 10.81 -0.59
N LEU A 21 -23.32 9.97 -0.14
CA LEU A 21 -23.18 9.51 1.24
C LEU A 21 -21.74 9.69 1.70
N SER A 22 -21.54 10.16 2.92
CA SER A 22 -20.18 10.18 3.48
C SER A 22 -19.69 8.76 3.73
N TYR A 23 -18.43 8.45 3.41
CA TYR A 23 -17.85 7.12 3.68
C TYR A 23 -17.98 6.72 5.15
N GLY A 24 -17.91 7.69 6.07
CA GLY A 24 -18.06 7.47 7.51
C GLY A 24 -19.45 6.93 7.92
N GLU A 25 -20.49 7.07 7.09
CA GLU A 25 -21.81 6.51 7.36
C GLU A 25 -21.82 4.97 7.32
N PHE A 26 -20.95 4.36 6.52
CA PHE A 26 -20.94 2.91 6.27
C PHE A 26 -19.57 2.23 6.37
N ILE A 27 -18.48 2.98 6.53
CA ILE A 27 -17.10 2.48 6.73
C ILE A 27 -16.53 2.92 8.08
N SER A 28 -15.89 1.98 8.77
CA SER A 28 -14.98 2.24 9.87
C SER A 28 -13.56 1.85 9.48
N LEU A 29 -12.69 2.84 9.33
CA LEU A 29 -11.26 2.67 9.10
C LEU A 29 -10.45 3.14 10.32
N LYS A 30 -9.50 2.31 10.75
CA LYS A 30 -8.50 2.59 11.80
C LYS A 30 -7.14 2.02 11.39
N SER A 31 -6.08 2.55 11.98
CA SER A 31 -4.70 2.08 11.80
C SER A 31 -4.03 1.91 13.16
N ASN A 32 -3.23 0.85 13.33
CA ASN A 32 -2.33 0.76 14.48
C ASN A 32 -0.90 1.08 14.04
N LEU A 33 -0.21 1.86 14.85
CA LEU A 33 1.21 2.13 14.64
C LEU A 33 2.07 0.97 15.11
N HIS A 34 3.22 0.79 14.46
CA HIS A 34 4.27 -0.15 14.81
C HIS A 34 4.66 0.00 16.28
N GLN A 35 4.95 -1.11 16.95
CA GLN A 35 5.17 -1.14 18.40
C GLN A 35 6.28 -0.21 18.90
N ILE A 36 7.25 0.13 18.04
CA ILE A 36 8.30 1.12 18.33
C ILE A 36 7.72 2.48 18.75
N CYS A 37 6.58 2.87 18.20
CA CYS A 37 5.91 4.13 18.53
C CYS A 37 5.23 4.12 19.91
N LYS A 38 5.20 2.97 20.59
CA LYS A 38 4.71 2.81 21.96
C LYS A 38 5.82 2.35 22.93
N SER A 39 7.05 2.26 22.44
CA SER A 39 8.19 1.77 23.20
C SER A 39 8.91 2.90 23.94
N ASP A 40 9.82 2.54 24.85
CA ASP A 40 10.69 3.51 25.51
C ASP A 40 11.51 4.33 24.51
N PHE A 41 11.84 3.78 23.33
CA PHE A 41 12.72 4.40 22.33
C PHE A 41 12.22 5.73 21.74
N VAL A 42 10.94 6.05 21.92
CA VAL A 42 10.33 7.31 21.50
C VAL A 42 9.93 8.20 22.68
N SER A 43 10.32 7.82 23.90
CA SER A 43 10.01 8.57 25.12
C SER A 43 11.03 9.66 25.42
N ASP A 44 10.59 10.67 26.16
CA ASP A 44 11.48 11.71 26.69
C ASP A 44 12.53 11.12 27.65
N ARG A 45 12.16 10.08 28.41
CA ARG A 45 13.05 9.37 29.33
C ARG A 45 14.24 8.75 28.58
N TRP A 46 13.97 8.08 27.46
CA TRP A 46 15.02 7.49 26.63
C TRP A 46 15.88 8.55 25.96
N THR A 47 15.25 9.58 25.40
CA THR A 47 15.97 10.70 24.77
C THR A 47 16.91 11.39 25.76
N LYS A 48 16.44 11.64 26.99
CA LYS A 48 17.25 12.21 28.08
C LYS A 48 18.36 11.27 28.52
N ALA A 49 18.09 9.96 28.60
CA ALA A 49 19.08 8.97 29.01
C ALA A 49 20.19 8.76 27.97
N THR A 50 19.90 8.98 26.69
CA THR A 50 20.85 8.88 25.57
C THR A 50 21.47 10.22 25.18
N TYR A 51 21.16 11.28 25.92
CA TYR A 51 21.82 12.56 25.80
C TYR A 51 23.08 12.57 26.68
N SER A 52 24.22 12.90 26.10
CA SER A 52 25.51 12.96 26.80
C SER A 52 26.05 14.38 26.73
N ASP A 53 26.06 15.10 27.85
CA ASP A 53 26.69 16.43 27.93
C ASP A 53 28.21 16.37 28.12
N SER A 54 28.75 15.27 28.67
CA SER A 54 30.12 15.25 29.20
C SER A 54 31.11 14.32 28.48
N ASN A 55 30.63 13.37 27.66
CA ASN A 55 31.46 12.33 27.02
C ASN A 55 31.33 12.29 25.48
N VAL A 56 30.89 13.40 24.85
CA VAL A 56 30.83 13.49 23.39
C VAL A 56 32.20 13.83 22.85
N THR A 57 32.79 12.91 22.11
CA THR A 57 34.03 13.18 21.39
C THR A 57 33.66 13.67 19.99
N TYR A 58 33.75 14.99 19.77
CA TYR A 58 33.67 15.61 18.43
C TYR A 58 34.75 15.09 17.45
N LEU A 59 35.68 14.27 17.94
CA LEU A 59 36.78 13.67 17.19
C LEU A 59 36.36 12.50 16.31
N ASN A 60 35.20 11.86 16.55
CA ASN A 60 34.74 10.74 15.73
C ASN A 60 33.25 10.87 15.39
N LEU A 61 32.97 11.13 14.11
CA LEU A 61 31.62 11.30 13.58
C LEU A 61 30.76 10.03 13.69
N ASN A 62 31.38 8.85 13.82
CA ASN A 62 30.68 7.57 13.97
C ASN A 62 30.34 7.24 15.43
N ASP A 63 30.82 8.04 16.39
CA ASP A 63 30.51 7.84 17.80
C ASP A 63 29.02 8.09 18.08
N PHE A 64 28.32 7.05 18.49
CA PHE A 64 26.88 7.08 18.73
C PHE A 64 26.47 8.11 19.78
N ARG A 65 27.35 8.48 20.72
CA ARG A 65 27.05 9.50 21.73
C ARG A 65 26.85 10.89 21.13
N THR A 66 27.42 11.15 19.95
CA THR A 66 27.33 12.43 19.26
C THR A 66 25.94 12.68 18.68
N PHE A 67 25.31 11.64 18.12
CA PHE A 67 24.07 11.79 17.34
C PHE A 67 22.90 10.92 17.82
N GLY A 68 23.11 9.98 18.74
CA GLY A 68 22.11 9.01 19.16
C GLY A 68 20.83 9.64 19.71
N SER A 69 20.95 10.64 20.59
CA SER A 69 19.79 11.37 21.11
C SER A 69 18.94 12.01 20.01
N ALA A 70 19.57 12.63 19.01
CA ALA A 70 18.89 13.23 17.86
C ALA A 70 18.24 12.19 16.94
N GLN A 71 18.82 10.99 16.81
CA GLN A 71 18.18 9.88 16.10
C GLN A 71 16.87 9.47 16.77
N PHE A 72 16.84 9.35 18.09
CA PHE A 72 15.63 8.98 18.82
C PHE A 72 14.60 10.10 18.86
N GLN A 73 15.03 11.36 18.88
CA GLN A 73 14.12 12.49 18.66
C GLN A 73 13.48 12.44 17.27
N ALA A 74 14.27 12.15 16.22
CA ALA A 74 13.73 11.98 14.87
C ALA A 74 12.74 10.81 14.81
N LEU A 75 13.05 9.67 15.45
CA LEU A 75 12.17 8.51 15.52
C LEU A 75 10.84 8.83 16.23
N ALA A 76 10.89 9.53 17.37
CA ALA A 76 9.70 10.01 18.07
C ALA A 76 8.89 10.97 17.20
N GLY A 77 9.57 11.87 16.49
CA GLY A 77 8.99 12.76 15.50
C GLY A 77 8.24 11.99 14.42
N PHE A 78 8.83 10.97 13.81
CA PHE A 78 8.16 10.13 12.81
C PHE A 78 6.90 9.47 13.37
N CYS A 79 6.98 8.86 14.56
CA CYS A 79 5.81 8.25 15.18
C CYS A 79 4.66 9.23 15.43
N ASN A 80 4.97 10.42 15.93
CA ASN A 80 3.97 11.46 16.18
C ASN A 80 3.39 12.01 14.88
N GLN A 81 4.25 12.37 13.93
CA GLN A 81 3.82 12.94 12.65
C GLN A 81 3.02 11.95 11.83
N SER A 82 3.46 10.70 11.72
CA SER A 82 2.67 9.67 11.04
C SER A 82 1.33 9.43 11.73
N GLY A 83 1.29 9.36 13.07
CA GLY A 83 0.03 9.20 13.82
C GLY A 83 -0.94 10.38 13.66
N SER A 84 -0.44 11.62 13.62
CA SER A 84 -1.26 12.81 13.37
C SER A 84 -1.76 12.84 11.93
N TYR A 85 -0.86 12.61 10.97
CA TYR A 85 -1.16 12.61 9.54
C TYR A 85 -2.19 11.54 9.18
N LEU A 86 -2.07 10.32 9.73
CA LEU A 86 -3.05 9.25 9.57
C LEU A 86 -4.42 9.63 10.10
N ARG A 87 -4.50 10.16 11.33
CA ARG A 87 -5.79 10.57 11.92
C ARG A 87 -6.48 11.62 11.05
N GLN A 88 -5.76 12.66 10.68
CA GLN A 88 -6.30 13.72 9.83
C GLN A 88 -6.81 13.19 8.48
N ASN A 89 -6.03 12.36 7.80
CA ASN A 89 -6.42 11.86 6.48
C ASN A 89 -7.51 10.79 6.54
N ILE A 90 -7.57 9.98 7.60
CA ILE A 90 -8.69 9.05 7.83
C ILE A 90 -9.99 9.83 8.10
N ASP A 91 -9.92 10.93 8.85
CA ASP A 91 -11.09 11.77 9.11
C ASP A 91 -11.56 12.49 7.83
N LEU A 92 -10.63 12.97 7.00
CA LEU A 92 -10.95 13.51 5.67
C LEU A 92 -11.58 12.44 4.76
N PHE A 93 -10.99 11.24 4.69
CA PHE A 93 -11.53 10.12 3.93
C PHE A 93 -12.96 9.77 4.35
N LYS A 94 -13.23 9.73 5.67
CA LYS A 94 -14.58 9.47 6.18
C LYS A 94 -15.57 10.55 5.77
N ASN A 95 -15.16 11.81 5.75
CA ASN A 95 -16.02 12.93 5.37
C ASN A 95 -16.16 13.08 3.85
N ASP A 96 -15.34 12.39 3.06
CA ASP A 96 -15.46 12.38 1.61
C ASP A 96 -16.73 11.65 1.16
N MET A 97 -17.23 12.03 -0.02
CA MET A 97 -18.53 11.60 -0.52
C MET A 97 -18.40 10.43 -1.49
N PHE A 98 -19.07 9.34 -1.16
CA PHE A 98 -19.37 8.25 -2.07
C PHE A 98 -20.61 8.59 -2.90
N ILE A 99 -20.46 8.62 -4.23
CA ILE A 99 -21.52 9.02 -5.16
C ILE A 99 -22.02 7.79 -5.91
N SER A 100 -23.32 7.52 -5.80
CA SER A 100 -23.96 6.42 -6.48
C SER A 100 -25.41 6.76 -6.80
N GLN A 101 -25.77 6.71 -8.08
CA GLN A 101 -27.13 7.04 -8.53
C GLN A 101 -28.11 5.88 -8.31
N GLU A 102 -27.60 4.66 -8.24
CA GLU A 102 -28.35 3.43 -8.12
C GLU A 102 -27.77 2.56 -7.01
N LEU A 103 -28.62 1.74 -6.39
CA LEU A 103 -28.17 0.78 -5.40
C LEU A 103 -27.23 -0.24 -6.05
N LEU A 104 -25.97 -0.21 -5.64
CA LEU A 104 -25.00 -1.21 -6.08
C LEU A 104 -25.31 -2.58 -5.48
N THR A 105 -25.01 -3.64 -6.23
CA THR A 105 -24.97 -4.99 -5.67
C THR A 105 -23.91 -5.08 -4.58
N LYS A 106 -24.07 -6.02 -3.64
CA LYS A 106 -23.12 -6.20 -2.53
C LYS A 106 -21.68 -6.43 -3.01
N SER A 107 -21.50 -7.22 -4.07
CA SER A 107 -20.19 -7.48 -4.67
C SER A 107 -19.56 -6.22 -5.24
N ARG A 108 -20.30 -5.47 -6.07
CA ARG A 108 -19.80 -4.25 -6.72
C ARG A 108 -19.49 -3.16 -5.71
N PHE A 109 -20.35 -2.98 -4.70
CA PHE A 109 -20.07 -2.12 -3.56
C PHE A 109 -18.75 -2.51 -2.88
N GLN A 110 -18.58 -3.78 -2.53
CA GLN A 110 -17.38 -4.24 -1.82
C GLN A 110 -16.12 -4.05 -2.67
N GLU A 111 -16.16 -4.35 -3.97
CA GLU A 111 -15.05 -4.13 -4.89
C GLU A 111 -14.66 -2.65 -4.99
N GLU A 112 -15.64 -1.77 -5.17
CA GLU A 112 -15.42 -0.33 -5.29
C GLU A 112 -14.83 0.25 -4.00
N ILE A 113 -15.39 -0.12 -2.84
CA ILE A 113 -14.87 0.33 -1.54
C ILE A 113 -13.47 -0.21 -1.29
N ASN A 114 -13.22 -1.50 -1.54
CA ASN A 114 -11.90 -2.09 -1.36
C ASN A 114 -10.85 -1.41 -2.26
N SER A 115 -11.19 -1.12 -3.51
CA SER A 115 -10.31 -0.43 -4.44
C SER A 115 -9.95 0.96 -3.92
N THR A 116 -10.95 1.75 -3.53
CA THR A 116 -10.78 3.11 -3.00
C THR A 116 -9.95 3.13 -1.71
N VAL A 117 -10.22 2.22 -0.77
CA VAL A 117 -9.44 2.11 0.47
C VAL A 117 -8.01 1.66 0.19
N THR A 118 -7.80 0.73 -0.75
CA THR A 118 -6.46 0.29 -1.14
C THR A 118 -5.67 1.45 -1.75
N GLN A 119 -6.30 2.23 -2.62
CA GLN A 119 -5.67 3.43 -3.20
C GLN A 119 -5.32 4.46 -2.11
N PHE A 120 -6.20 4.67 -1.13
CA PHE A 120 -5.92 5.54 0.02
C PHE A 120 -4.70 5.05 0.82
N GLN A 121 -4.66 3.76 1.16
CA GLN A 121 -3.56 3.14 1.92
C GLN A 121 -2.21 3.17 1.18
N GLN A 122 -2.20 3.19 -0.16
CA GLN A 122 -0.99 3.28 -0.96
C GLN A 122 -0.54 4.73 -1.22
N THR A 123 -1.49 5.63 -1.45
CA THR A 123 -1.18 7.02 -1.81
C THR A 123 -0.70 7.81 -0.60
N LEU A 124 -1.29 7.56 0.57
CA LEU A 124 -1.04 8.35 1.77
C LEU A 124 0.43 8.22 2.26
N PRO A 125 1.02 7.01 2.39
CA PRO A 125 2.42 6.90 2.77
C PRO A 125 3.38 7.51 1.74
N ARG A 126 3.07 7.36 0.44
CA ARG A 126 3.87 7.96 -0.63
C ARG A 126 3.94 9.47 -0.52
N ALA A 127 2.81 10.14 -0.25
CA ALA A 127 2.79 11.59 -0.07
C ALA A 127 3.67 12.04 1.11
N PHE A 128 3.66 11.30 2.21
CA PHE A 128 4.52 11.58 3.37
C PHE A 128 6.01 11.39 3.07
N THR A 129 6.39 10.29 2.40
CA THR A 129 7.78 10.05 2.01
C THR A 129 8.31 11.14 1.08
N VAL A 130 7.51 11.58 0.09
CA VAL A 130 7.92 12.67 -0.82
C VAL A 130 8.18 13.97 -0.05
N GLN A 131 7.38 14.29 0.97
CA GLN A 131 7.63 15.47 1.81
C GLN A 131 8.93 15.36 2.60
N LEU A 132 9.22 14.19 3.18
CA LEU A 132 10.46 13.94 3.89
C LEU A 132 11.68 14.05 2.97
N GLU A 133 11.62 13.43 1.79
CA GLU A 133 12.69 13.51 0.78
C GLU A 133 12.93 14.95 0.33
N LEU A 134 11.86 15.73 0.12
CA LEU A 134 11.97 17.15 -0.20
C LEU A 134 12.72 17.92 0.91
N ILE A 135 12.41 17.69 2.18
CA ILE A 135 13.11 18.33 3.31
C ILE A 135 14.61 17.99 3.28
N LEU A 136 14.95 16.71 3.07
CA LEU A 136 16.34 16.26 3.00
C LEU A 136 17.08 16.88 1.81
N HIS A 137 16.44 16.98 0.65
CA HIS A 137 17.00 17.66 -0.52
C HIS A 137 17.19 19.17 -0.30
N VAL A 138 16.26 19.83 0.39
CA VAL A 138 16.41 21.25 0.74
C VAL A 138 17.59 21.46 1.69
N ILE A 139 17.74 20.63 2.71
CA ILE A 139 18.86 20.70 3.66
C ILE A 139 20.20 20.60 2.92
N THR A 140 20.29 19.66 1.99
CA THR A 140 21.54 19.27 1.35
C THR A 140 21.90 20.18 0.18
N GLY A 141 20.92 20.52 -0.66
CA GLY A 141 21.08 21.50 -1.74
C GLY A 141 21.43 22.90 -1.26
N ASN A 142 20.98 23.29 -0.07
CA ASN A 142 21.35 24.58 0.55
C ASN A 142 22.52 24.47 1.54
N ARG A 143 23.12 23.28 1.71
CA ARG A 143 24.23 23.02 2.63
C ARG A 143 23.95 23.51 4.06
N LEU A 144 22.73 23.31 4.54
CA LEU A 144 22.34 23.71 5.89
C LEU A 144 23.12 22.90 6.92
N ILE A 145 23.84 23.58 7.80
CA ILE A 145 24.69 22.94 8.81
C ILE A 145 23.79 22.37 9.92
N SER A 146 23.93 21.08 10.20
CA SER A 146 23.23 20.45 11.33
C SER A 146 23.79 20.98 12.65
N GLY A 147 22.94 21.14 13.67
CA GLY A 147 23.38 21.61 14.99
C GLY A 147 24.39 20.68 15.69
N LEU A 148 24.49 19.42 15.23
CA LEU A 148 25.47 18.44 15.70
C LEU A 148 26.73 18.37 14.83
N GLN A 149 26.81 19.19 13.77
CA GLN A 149 27.93 19.22 12.82
C GLN A 149 28.25 17.85 12.18
N THR A 150 27.23 16.99 12.03
CA THR A 150 27.37 15.64 11.45
C THR A 150 27.47 15.65 9.93
N ASN A 151 27.10 16.76 9.28
CA ASN A 151 27.20 16.94 7.83
C ASN A 151 28.30 17.92 7.40
N ILE A 152 28.60 18.93 8.22
CA ILE A 152 29.62 19.95 7.97
C ILE A 152 30.33 20.23 9.28
N ILE A 153 31.66 20.10 9.27
CA ILE A 153 32.54 20.36 10.42
C ILE A 153 33.05 21.79 10.31
N ILE A 154 33.06 22.51 11.44
CA ILE A 154 33.67 23.85 11.55
C ILE A 154 34.83 23.72 12.54
N SER A 155 36.07 23.84 12.05
CA SER A 155 37.27 23.85 12.88
C SER A 155 37.69 25.30 13.20
N SER A 156 38.21 25.54 14.41
CA SER A 156 38.58 26.88 14.91
C SER A 156 40.01 26.91 15.44
N ASP A 157 40.99 26.70 14.56
CA ASP A 157 42.41 26.81 14.93
C ASP A 157 43.07 28.13 14.50
N HIS A 158 42.27 29.17 14.19
CA HIS A 158 42.58 30.63 14.03
C HIS A 158 41.93 31.25 12.78
N HIS A 159 41.48 30.41 11.83
CA HIS A 159 40.53 30.75 10.77
C HIS A 159 39.46 29.65 10.71
N PRO A 160 38.16 29.98 10.68
CA PRO A 160 37.13 28.97 10.61
C PRO A 160 37.24 28.21 9.29
N GLU A 161 37.71 26.97 9.35
CA GLU A 161 37.72 26.07 8.20
C GLU A 161 36.42 25.27 8.20
N VAL A 162 35.73 25.31 7.07
CA VAL A 162 34.48 24.60 6.85
C VAL A 162 34.75 23.45 5.92
N ALA A 163 34.62 22.23 6.43
CA ALA A 163 34.84 21.01 5.67
C ALA A 163 33.58 20.13 5.67
N PRO A 164 33.28 19.42 4.57
CA PRO A 164 32.25 18.40 4.59
C PRO A 164 32.61 17.30 5.59
N ALA A 165 31.62 16.77 6.30
CA ALA A 165 31.81 15.56 7.08
C ALA A 165 31.99 14.37 6.13
N GLU A 166 32.95 13.50 6.44
CA GLU A 166 33.26 12.30 5.65
C GLU A 166 32.90 11.03 6.43
N TYR A 167 32.34 10.06 5.72
CA TYR A 167 31.95 8.76 6.26
C TYR A 167 32.54 7.63 5.40
N ILE A 168 32.64 6.44 5.99
CA ILE A 168 33.15 5.23 5.34
C ILE A 168 32.01 4.23 5.18
N ASP A 169 31.65 3.92 3.94
CA ASP A 169 30.57 2.95 3.68
C ASP A 169 31.00 1.51 4.02
N ARG A 170 30.10 0.53 3.85
CA ARG A 170 30.41 -0.89 4.10
C ARG A 170 31.45 -1.47 3.15
N ASN A 171 31.65 -0.86 1.97
CA ASN A 171 32.65 -1.25 0.99
C ASN A 171 34.01 -0.56 1.24
N LYS A 172 34.12 0.20 2.35
CA LYS A 172 35.28 1.03 2.67
C LYS A 172 35.53 2.14 1.66
N ALA A 173 34.50 2.55 0.92
CA ALA A 173 34.54 3.73 0.07
C ALA A 173 34.29 4.98 0.91
N PHE A 174 35.09 6.02 0.65
CA PHE A 174 34.88 7.34 1.21
C PHE A 174 33.72 8.03 0.50
N CYS A 175 32.90 8.73 1.28
CA CYS A 175 31.88 9.60 0.76
C CYS A 175 31.72 10.82 1.67
N ASP A 176 31.41 11.97 1.07
CA ASP A 176 31.29 13.25 1.75
C ASP A 176 29.85 13.76 1.74
N CYS A 177 29.46 14.42 2.83
CA CYS A 177 28.08 14.85 3.05
C CYS A 177 27.60 16.04 2.22
N VAL A 178 28.49 16.69 1.47
CA VAL A 178 28.11 17.76 0.54
C VAL A 178 27.76 17.17 -0.82
N SER A 179 28.47 16.13 -1.25
CA SER A 179 28.19 15.42 -2.51
C SER A 179 27.06 14.41 -2.37
N ASP A 180 26.99 13.69 -1.24
CA ASP A 180 25.97 12.67 -0.99
C ASP A 180 25.47 12.70 0.46
N HIS A 181 24.22 13.09 0.64
CA HIS A 181 23.58 13.15 1.95
C HIS A 181 23.13 11.79 2.49
N GLN A 182 23.18 10.75 1.64
CA GLN A 182 22.90 9.37 1.99
C GLN A 182 24.15 8.64 2.46
N CYS A 183 25.26 9.36 2.67
CA CYS A 183 26.46 8.81 3.27
C CYS A 183 26.18 8.21 4.65
N ILE A 184 26.46 6.90 4.80
CA ILE A 184 26.12 6.12 5.99
C ILE A 184 27.27 5.19 6.37
N SER A 185 27.59 5.13 7.67
CA SER A 185 28.53 4.20 8.28
C SER A 185 27.88 3.41 9.41
N ASP A 186 28.58 2.40 9.92
CA ASP A 186 28.18 1.72 11.15
C ASP A 186 28.38 2.64 12.36
N ALA A 187 27.36 2.75 13.21
CA ALA A 187 27.50 3.45 14.48
C ALA A 187 28.39 2.65 15.43
N ILE A 188 29.30 3.35 16.11
CA ILE A 188 30.25 2.76 17.04
C ILE A 188 30.25 3.51 18.37
N PHE A 189 30.82 2.89 19.40
CA PHE A 189 31.37 3.61 20.55
C PHE A 189 32.88 3.58 20.48
N SER A 190 33.52 4.74 20.56
CA SER A 190 34.96 4.89 20.48
C SER A 190 35.55 5.27 21.84
N ASP A 191 36.59 4.56 22.28
CA ASP A 191 37.29 4.84 23.54
C ASP A 191 38.47 5.81 23.30
N ILE A 192 38.18 7.06 22.91
CA ILE A 192 39.19 8.03 22.46
C ILE A 192 39.92 8.70 23.65
N PHE A 193 39.50 8.46 24.89
CA PHE A 193 40.16 9.03 26.07
C PHE A 193 41.48 8.32 26.44
N ASN A 194 41.81 7.19 25.80
CA ASN A 194 43.17 6.65 25.82
C ASN A 194 44.00 7.31 24.71
N ALA A 195 44.78 8.33 25.09
CA ALA A 195 45.60 9.13 24.17
C ALA A 195 46.63 8.32 23.34
N SER A 196 46.89 7.06 23.71
CA SER A 196 47.78 6.12 22.99
C SER A 196 47.12 5.41 21.80
N THR A 197 45.78 5.48 21.63
CA THR A 197 45.06 4.76 20.57
C THR A 197 44.44 5.68 19.51
N ARG A 198 44.97 6.91 19.34
CA ARG A 198 44.53 7.87 18.30
C ARG A 198 44.53 7.27 16.87
N TYR A 199 45.19 6.12 16.66
CA TYR A 199 45.25 5.36 15.41
C TYR A 199 44.90 3.87 15.56
N ASP A 200 44.49 3.40 16.75
CA ASP A 200 44.29 1.98 16.99
C ASP A 200 42.79 1.62 16.95
N SER A 201 42.40 0.97 15.87
CA SER A 201 41.03 0.49 15.56
C SER A 201 40.54 -0.65 16.49
N GLY A 202 41.30 -0.96 17.55
CA GLY A 202 41.08 -2.12 18.43
C GLY A 202 40.00 -1.96 19.49
N ASN A 203 39.61 -0.73 19.86
CA ASN A 203 38.66 -0.48 20.96
C ASN A 203 37.28 0.04 20.51
N GLU A 204 36.93 -0.14 19.24
CA GLU A 204 35.63 0.26 18.73
C GLU A 204 34.57 -0.82 18.98
N THR A 205 33.49 -0.44 19.64
CA THR A 205 32.31 -1.30 19.76
C THR A 205 31.30 -0.91 18.69
N SER A 206 31.11 -1.77 17.69
CA SER A 206 30.00 -1.62 16.73
C SER A 206 28.65 -1.90 17.40
N LEU A 207 27.64 -1.11 17.02
CA LEU A 207 26.25 -1.28 17.44
C LEU A 207 25.46 -1.99 16.34
N PRO A 208 25.05 -3.26 16.54
CA PRO A 208 24.35 -4.02 15.53
C PRO A 208 23.11 -3.30 15.00
N GLY A 209 23.15 -2.94 13.72
CA GLY A 209 22.02 -2.37 13.01
C GLY A 209 21.82 -0.87 13.19
N LEU A 210 22.54 -0.20 14.08
CA LEU A 210 22.53 1.26 14.19
C LEU A 210 23.57 1.88 13.26
N LYS A 211 23.23 3.03 12.70
CA LYS A 211 24.02 3.72 11.67
C LYS A 211 24.38 5.14 12.09
N SER A 212 25.50 5.63 11.59
CA SER A 212 25.90 7.03 11.57
C SER A 212 25.85 7.56 10.14
N GLY A 213 25.87 8.87 9.96
CA GLY A 213 25.76 9.49 8.64
C GLY A 213 25.50 10.98 8.73
N CYS A 214 25.36 11.61 7.56
CA CYS A 214 25.32 13.07 7.42
C CYS A 214 24.30 13.77 8.32
N LEU A 215 23.11 13.17 8.46
CA LEU A 215 22.05 13.69 9.32
C LEU A 215 21.60 12.59 10.28
N PRO A 216 21.25 12.93 11.54
CA PRO A 216 20.63 11.96 12.44
C PRO A 216 19.37 11.33 11.84
N VAL A 217 18.60 12.11 11.07
CA VAL A 217 17.40 11.66 10.35
C VAL A 217 17.74 10.58 9.31
N THR A 218 18.72 10.79 8.44
CA THR A 218 19.10 9.81 7.42
C THR A 218 19.71 8.56 8.06
N SER A 219 20.49 8.76 9.12
CA SER A 219 21.13 7.68 9.89
C SER A 219 20.11 6.77 10.58
N ILE A 220 19.09 7.32 11.25
CA ILE A 220 18.05 6.49 11.88
C ILE A 220 17.22 5.76 10.83
N LEU A 221 16.89 6.40 9.70
CA LEU A 221 16.16 5.77 8.59
C LEU A 221 16.94 4.56 8.04
N ALA A 222 18.26 4.67 7.91
CA ALA A 222 19.14 3.59 7.46
C ALA A 222 19.36 2.49 8.52
N SER A 223 19.09 2.79 9.79
CA SER A 223 19.23 1.84 10.89
C SER A 223 18.14 0.77 10.85
N THR A 224 18.44 -0.37 11.44
CA THR A 224 17.52 -1.51 11.61
C THR A 224 17.11 -1.66 13.07
N LEU A 225 16.03 -2.42 13.32
CA LEU A 225 15.53 -2.64 14.67
C LEU A 225 16.31 -3.69 15.49
N GLN A 226 17.43 -4.20 15.00
CA GLN A 226 18.12 -5.37 15.59
C GLN A 226 18.47 -5.17 17.06
N CYS A 227 19.06 -4.03 17.42
CA CYS A 227 19.41 -3.73 18.81
C CYS A 227 18.16 -3.51 19.69
N PHE A 228 17.07 -3.01 19.11
CA PHE A 228 15.83 -2.67 19.80
C PHE A 228 15.07 -3.91 20.29
N TYR A 229 15.28 -5.06 19.64
CA TYR A 229 14.73 -6.36 20.03
C TYR A 229 15.71 -7.22 20.83
N ASN A 230 16.90 -6.72 21.16
CA ASN A 230 17.94 -7.50 21.82
C ASN A 230 18.39 -6.84 23.13
N GLN A 231 17.95 -7.41 24.26
CA GLN A 231 18.27 -6.86 25.59
C GLN A 231 19.78 -6.76 25.85
N ARG A 232 20.59 -7.71 25.35
CA ARG A 232 22.05 -7.67 25.52
C ARG A 232 22.66 -6.48 24.75
N CYS A 233 22.18 -6.23 23.53
CA CYS A 233 22.59 -5.07 22.74
C CYS A 233 22.16 -3.77 23.44
N LEU A 234 20.90 -3.71 23.91
CA LEU A 234 20.36 -2.57 24.62
C LEU A 234 21.15 -2.24 25.89
N ASN A 235 21.43 -3.24 26.73
CA ASN A 235 22.22 -3.07 27.95
C ASN A 235 23.63 -2.56 27.61
N LYS A 236 24.24 -3.06 26.53
CA LYS A 236 25.54 -2.58 26.06
C LYS A 236 25.46 -1.11 25.64
N LEU A 237 24.45 -0.73 24.87
CA LEU A 237 24.23 0.66 24.44
C LEU A 237 24.07 1.59 25.65
N VAL A 238 23.18 1.23 26.59
CA VAL A 238 22.88 2.05 27.78
C VAL A 238 24.11 2.20 28.68
N SER A 239 25.01 1.20 28.73
CA SER A 239 26.22 1.25 29.56
C SER A 239 27.20 2.38 29.21
N PHE A 240 27.10 2.94 27.99
CA PHE A 240 27.94 4.07 27.56
C PHE A 240 27.39 5.44 27.95
N PHE A 241 26.20 5.48 28.56
CA PHE A 241 25.56 6.71 29.00
C PHE A 241 25.49 6.77 30.54
N PRO A 242 25.62 7.96 31.15
CA PRO A 242 25.59 8.13 32.61
C PRO A 242 24.16 8.08 33.17
N THR A 243 23.44 7.00 32.89
CA THR A 243 22.05 6.80 33.31
C THR A 243 21.93 5.58 34.24
N LYS A 244 21.01 5.66 35.20
CA LYS A 244 20.61 4.54 36.08
C LYS A 244 19.25 3.96 35.71
N GLU A 245 18.69 4.43 34.60
CA GLU A 245 17.38 4.00 34.11
C GLU A 245 17.48 2.59 33.51
N ASN A 246 16.47 1.76 33.79
CA ASN A 246 16.36 0.43 33.21
C ASN A 246 15.43 0.46 31.99
N PHE A 247 15.95 0.04 30.84
CA PHE A 247 15.20 -0.03 29.59
C PHE A 247 15.03 -1.48 29.15
N SER A 248 13.85 -1.79 28.62
CA SER A 248 13.54 -3.14 28.13
C SER A 248 13.52 -3.15 26.60
N ALA A 249 14.08 -4.19 26.01
CA ALA A 249 13.96 -4.44 24.58
C ALA A 249 12.49 -4.73 24.22
N MET A 250 12.11 -4.40 22.99
CA MET A 250 10.79 -4.75 22.47
C MET A 250 10.65 -6.27 22.35
N THR A 251 9.42 -6.74 22.47
CA THR A 251 9.10 -8.16 22.30
C THR A 251 8.88 -8.48 20.82
N ILE A 252 9.46 -9.58 20.34
CA ILE A 252 9.25 -10.04 18.97
C ILE A 252 7.80 -10.49 18.81
N ASN A 253 7.10 -9.89 17.84
CA ASN A 253 5.79 -10.35 17.41
C ASN A 253 5.92 -11.03 16.04
N ASN A 254 5.71 -12.34 15.97
CA ASN A 254 5.81 -13.10 14.72
C ASN A 254 4.73 -12.72 13.69
N ALA A 255 3.64 -12.09 14.11
CA ALA A 255 2.62 -11.56 13.21
C ALA A 255 2.97 -10.15 12.68
N SER A 256 4.04 -9.53 13.19
CA SER A 256 4.48 -8.23 12.69
C SER A 256 5.00 -8.36 11.27
N ARG A 257 4.61 -7.42 10.42
CA ARG A 257 5.13 -7.27 9.06
C ARG A 257 6.57 -6.74 9.04
N PHE A 258 7.07 -6.21 10.15
CA PHE A 258 8.39 -5.63 10.29
C PHE A 258 9.24 -6.41 11.31
N GLY A 259 10.07 -7.31 10.81
CA GLY A 259 10.99 -8.06 11.65
C GLY A 259 12.14 -7.21 12.22
N PRO A 260 12.98 -7.76 13.11
CA PRO A 260 14.11 -7.04 13.71
C PRO A 260 15.13 -6.49 12.71
N ARG A 261 15.22 -7.06 11.51
CA ARG A 261 16.12 -6.60 10.44
C ARG A 261 15.50 -5.56 9.50
N ALA A 262 14.21 -5.23 9.69
CA ALA A 262 13.58 -4.15 8.94
C ALA A 262 14.29 -2.83 9.25
N THR A 263 14.47 -1.98 8.24
CA THR A 263 15.00 -0.63 8.42
C THR A 263 13.91 0.29 8.92
N VAL A 264 14.28 1.31 9.69
CA VAL A 264 13.32 2.35 10.10
C VAL A 264 12.72 3.03 8.88
N LYS A 265 13.50 3.22 7.79
CA LYS A 265 12.97 3.73 6.51
C LYS A 265 11.80 2.91 6.01
N SER A 266 11.91 1.58 6.00
CA SER A 266 10.81 0.72 5.51
C SER A 266 9.52 0.87 6.33
N ILE A 267 9.65 1.20 7.62
CA ILE A 267 8.53 1.43 8.53
C ILE A 267 7.94 2.83 8.30
N VAL A 268 8.81 3.86 8.18
CA VAL A 268 8.42 5.25 7.89
C VAL A 268 7.78 5.40 6.52
N ASP A 269 8.29 4.72 5.49
CA ASP A 269 7.72 4.68 4.13
C ASP A 269 6.29 4.10 4.12
N ASN A 270 5.88 3.47 5.22
CA ASN A 270 4.54 2.94 5.44
C ASN A 270 3.79 3.69 6.56
N LEU A 271 4.15 4.95 6.83
CA LEU A 271 3.57 5.79 7.89
C LEU A 271 3.60 5.16 9.27
N MET A 272 4.62 4.35 9.54
CA MET A 272 4.71 3.59 10.78
C MET A 272 3.51 2.67 11.02
N VAL A 273 2.72 2.31 10.01
CA VAL A 273 1.52 1.48 10.18
C VAL A 273 1.88 0.00 10.25
N GLU A 274 1.49 -0.64 11.34
CA GLU A 274 1.56 -2.09 11.50
C GLU A 274 0.42 -2.76 10.71
N ASP A 275 -0.83 -2.38 11.03
CA ASP A 275 -2.02 -2.98 10.46
C ASP A 275 -3.16 -1.96 10.32
N TRP A 276 -4.02 -2.24 9.34
CA TRP A 276 -5.24 -1.49 9.07
C TRP A 276 -6.45 -2.33 9.48
N LEU A 277 -7.35 -1.71 10.24
CA LEU A 277 -8.61 -2.32 10.65
C LEU A 277 -9.73 -1.62 9.89
N MET A 278 -10.30 -2.32 8.91
CA MET A 278 -11.39 -1.83 8.08
C MET A 278 -12.62 -2.72 8.26
N ASN A 279 -13.75 -2.08 8.58
CA ASN A 279 -15.06 -2.69 8.56
C ASN A 279 -15.98 -1.85 7.68
N MET A 280 -16.76 -2.49 6.81
CA MET A 280 -17.78 -1.84 5.98
C MET A 280 -19.12 -2.54 6.19
N SER A 281 -20.23 -1.80 6.10
CA SER A 281 -21.59 -2.35 6.18
C SER A 281 -22.38 -2.02 4.92
N TYR A 282 -22.68 -3.06 4.16
CA TYR A 282 -23.55 -2.94 2.99
C TYR A 282 -24.98 -2.57 3.41
N GLU A 283 -25.44 -3.06 4.56
CA GLU A 283 -26.76 -2.76 5.10
C GLU A 283 -26.91 -1.27 5.37
N LYS A 284 -25.92 -0.65 6.03
CA LYS A 284 -25.91 0.80 6.24
C LYS A 284 -25.88 1.58 4.93
N TYR A 285 -25.07 1.14 3.96
CA TYR A 285 -25.05 1.78 2.64
C TYR A 285 -26.43 1.70 1.96
N ARG A 286 -27.03 0.51 1.89
CA ARG A 286 -28.35 0.28 1.28
C ARG A 286 -29.44 1.09 1.96
N ASP A 287 -29.47 1.07 3.30
CA ASP A 287 -30.49 1.75 4.07
C ASP A 287 -30.38 3.28 3.92
N ASN A 288 -29.17 3.81 3.72
CA ASN A 288 -28.95 5.23 3.40
C ASN A 288 -29.24 5.58 1.94
N CYS A 289 -28.94 4.70 0.98
CA CYS A 289 -29.34 4.86 -0.42
C CYS A 289 -30.87 4.92 -0.54
N ALA A 290 -31.61 4.14 0.28
CA ALA A 290 -33.06 4.12 0.38
C ALA A 290 -33.74 4.15 -1.00
N PRO A 291 -33.68 3.04 -1.76
CA PRO A 291 -34.14 3.01 -3.14
C PRO A 291 -35.65 3.27 -3.23
N LEU A 292 -36.06 4.10 -4.18
CA LEU A 292 -37.47 4.51 -4.34
C LEU A 292 -38.33 3.37 -4.92
N SER A 293 -37.89 2.80 -6.03
CA SER A 293 -38.53 1.69 -6.74
C SER A 293 -37.49 1.03 -7.65
N CYS A 294 -37.49 -0.29 -7.75
CA CYS A 294 -36.56 -1.00 -8.63
C CYS A 294 -37.26 -1.43 -9.93
N THR A 295 -36.61 -1.19 -11.07
CA THR A 295 -37.07 -1.62 -12.40
C THR A 295 -36.20 -2.73 -12.92
N TYR A 296 -36.80 -3.79 -13.46
CA TYR A 296 -36.08 -4.89 -14.09
C TYR A 296 -36.63 -5.13 -15.50
N PRO A 297 -35.76 -5.36 -16.50
CA PRO A 297 -36.23 -5.72 -17.83
C PRO A 297 -36.88 -7.10 -17.75
N LYS A 298 -38.20 -7.12 -17.92
CA LYS A 298 -38.94 -8.36 -18.13
C LYS A 298 -38.81 -8.70 -19.61
N GLU A 299 -38.03 -9.73 -19.94
CA GLU A 299 -38.14 -10.34 -21.27
C GLU A 299 -39.54 -10.93 -21.40
N MET A 300 -40.43 -10.20 -22.06
CA MET A 300 -41.66 -10.77 -22.57
C MET A 300 -41.28 -11.62 -23.77
N SER A 301 -41.15 -12.94 -23.58
CA SER A 301 -41.38 -13.86 -24.68
C SER A 301 -42.82 -13.62 -25.13
N ASN A 302 -43.00 -12.84 -26.20
CA ASN A 302 -44.31 -12.57 -26.76
C ASN A 302 -44.82 -13.87 -27.40
N THR A 303 -45.31 -14.78 -26.57
CA THR A 303 -45.79 -16.11 -26.95
C THR A 303 -46.83 -16.03 -28.07
N LEU A 304 -47.62 -14.96 -28.11
CA LEU A 304 -48.59 -14.73 -29.18
C LEU A 304 -47.92 -14.44 -30.53
N MET A 305 -46.87 -13.61 -30.55
CA MET A 305 -46.12 -13.32 -31.78
C MET A 305 -45.30 -14.53 -32.21
N ASP A 306 -44.70 -15.28 -31.27
CA ASP A 306 -44.00 -16.53 -31.56
C ASP A 306 -44.95 -17.61 -32.12
N VAL A 307 -46.18 -17.71 -31.61
CA VAL A 307 -47.20 -18.63 -32.14
C VAL A 307 -47.61 -18.21 -33.55
N VAL A 308 -47.81 -16.92 -33.82
CA VAL A 308 -48.14 -16.40 -35.15
C VAL A 308 -47.01 -16.65 -36.14
N VAL A 309 -45.76 -16.37 -35.77
CA VAL A 309 -44.58 -16.61 -36.62
C VAL A 309 -44.41 -18.10 -36.91
N LYS A 310 -44.62 -18.98 -35.91
CA LYS A 310 -44.59 -20.43 -36.10
C LYS A 310 -45.71 -20.92 -37.02
N LEU A 311 -46.93 -20.39 -36.90
CA LEU A 311 -48.06 -20.72 -37.79
C LEU A 311 -47.79 -20.27 -39.23
N ILE A 312 -47.28 -19.05 -39.43
CA ILE A 312 -46.90 -18.54 -40.76
C ILE A 312 -45.80 -19.43 -41.37
N GLY A 313 -44.77 -19.76 -40.58
CA GLY A 313 -43.68 -20.65 -41.02
C GLY A 313 -44.16 -22.05 -41.43
N LEU A 314 -45.10 -22.63 -40.68
CA LEU A 314 -45.71 -23.92 -41.01
C LEU A 314 -46.55 -23.87 -42.30
N LEU A 315 -47.38 -22.85 -42.48
CA LEU A 315 -48.22 -22.69 -43.68
C LEU A 315 -47.36 -22.44 -44.92
N SER A 316 -46.36 -21.56 -44.82
CA SER A 316 -45.45 -21.25 -45.92
C SER A 316 -44.55 -22.45 -46.27
N GLY A 317 -44.07 -23.18 -45.26
CA GLY A 317 -43.27 -24.40 -45.45
C GLY A 317 -44.07 -25.51 -46.13
N LEU A 318 -45.32 -25.73 -45.71
CA LEU A 318 -46.21 -26.73 -46.28
C LEU A 318 -46.51 -26.44 -47.76
N ILE A 319 -46.86 -25.20 -48.11
CA ILE A 319 -47.12 -24.79 -49.50
C ILE A 319 -45.87 -24.99 -50.37
N SER A 320 -44.70 -24.63 -49.86
CA SER A 320 -43.44 -24.76 -50.60
C SER A 320 -43.05 -26.23 -50.82
N ALA A 321 -43.22 -27.08 -49.81
CA ALA A 321 -42.97 -28.52 -49.90
C ALA A 321 -43.95 -29.20 -50.89
N LEU A 322 -45.24 -28.87 -50.83
CA LEU A 322 -46.24 -29.37 -51.78
C LEU A 322 -45.92 -28.96 -53.22
N ARG A 323 -45.52 -27.70 -53.46
CA ARG A 323 -45.11 -27.23 -54.80
C ARG A 323 -43.89 -27.98 -55.34
N LEU A 324 -42.98 -28.43 -54.48
CA LEU A 324 -41.82 -29.22 -54.88
C LEU A 324 -42.18 -30.69 -55.12
N MET A 325 -43.00 -31.27 -54.24
CA MET A 325 -43.33 -32.70 -54.25
C MET A 325 -44.35 -33.09 -55.33
N ILE A 326 -45.34 -32.24 -55.60
CA ILE A 326 -46.38 -32.50 -56.62
C ILE A 326 -45.78 -32.81 -58.00
N PRO A 327 -44.88 -32.00 -58.59
CA PRO A 327 -44.32 -32.32 -59.91
C PRO A 327 -43.46 -33.59 -59.91
N ILE A 328 -42.81 -33.93 -58.78
CA ILE A 328 -42.06 -35.19 -58.64
C ILE A 328 -43.02 -36.38 -58.67
N ILE A 329 -44.08 -36.33 -57.85
CA ILE A 329 -45.10 -37.38 -57.78
C ILE A 329 -45.79 -37.55 -59.13
N VAL A 330 -46.19 -36.45 -59.77
CA VAL A 330 -46.82 -36.45 -61.11
C VAL A 330 -45.89 -37.06 -62.16
N ARG A 331 -44.60 -36.70 -62.16
CA ARG A 331 -43.61 -37.33 -63.06
C ARG A 331 -43.46 -38.83 -62.81
N PHE A 332 -43.47 -39.27 -61.54
CA PHE A 332 -43.45 -40.69 -61.20
C PHE A 332 -44.69 -41.42 -61.70
N ILE A 333 -45.88 -40.84 -61.54
CA ILE A 333 -47.15 -41.41 -62.01
C ILE A 333 -47.15 -41.49 -63.55
N ILE A 334 -46.79 -40.41 -64.25
CA ILE A 334 -46.73 -40.38 -65.72
C ILE A 334 -45.71 -41.40 -66.24
N LYS A 335 -44.54 -41.51 -65.62
CA LYS A 335 -43.51 -42.51 -66.01
C LYS A 335 -44.01 -43.94 -65.83
N LYS A 336 -44.83 -44.20 -64.80
CA LYS A 336 -45.45 -45.51 -64.57
C LYS A 336 -46.55 -45.82 -65.58
N ILE A 337 -47.35 -44.83 -65.98
CA ILE A 337 -48.40 -44.97 -67.01
C ILE A 337 -47.78 -45.19 -68.40
N ASN A 338 -46.74 -44.45 -68.76
CA ASN A 338 -46.07 -44.58 -70.06
C ASN A 338 -45.33 -45.92 -70.24
N ASN A 339 -44.90 -46.56 -69.14
CA ASN A 339 -44.32 -47.91 -69.18
C ASN A 339 -45.35 -49.03 -69.36
N VAL A 340 -46.66 -48.74 -69.32
CA VAL A 340 -47.75 -49.71 -69.53
C VAL A 340 -48.31 -49.63 -70.98
N GLN A 341 -47.96 -48.60 -71.76
CA GLN A 341 -48.47 -48.38 -73.13
C GLN A 341 -47.36 -48.35 -74.19
N SER A 342 -46.56 -49.42 -74.28
CA SER A 342 -45.69 -49.67 -75.46
C SER A 342 -46.25 -50.85 -76.27
N PRO A 343 -46.97 -50.64 -77.38
CA PRO A 343 -47.25 -51.70 -78.35
C PRO A 343 -46.09 -51.83 -79.37
N PRO A 344 -45.78 -53.05 -79.84
CA PRO A 344 -44.61 -53.34 -80.67
C PRO A 344 -44.78 -52.89 -82.13
N SER A 345 -43.68 -52.41 -82.69
CA SER A 345 -43.47 -52.07 -84.10
C SER A 345 -43.67 -53.24 -85.05
N THR A 346 -44.59 -53.12 -86.00
CA THR A 346 -44.71 -53.99 -87.18
C THR A 346 -43.73 -53.56 -88.29
N LEU A 347 -42.83 -54.47 -88.64
CA LEU A 347 -42.00 -54.48 -89.84
C LEU A 347 -42.67 -55.40 -90.88
N THR A 348 -43.10 -54.86 -92.03
CA THR A 348 -43.26 -55.64 -93.26
C THR A 348 -42.75 -54.82 -94.44
N ARG A 349 -41.75 -55.41 -95.11
CA ARG A 349 -41.01 -54.92 -96.26
C ARG A 349 -41.51 -55.65 -97.50
N LYS A 350 -41.99 -54.90 -98.50
CA LYS A 350 -41.62 -55.08 -99.90
C LYS A 350 -41.76 -53.76 -100.63
#